data_AF-A0A7L5X713-F1
#
_entry.id   AF-A0A7L5X713-F1
#
_cell.length_a   1.000
_cell.length_b   1.000
_cell.length_c   1.000
_cell.angle_alpha   90.00
_cell.angle_beta   90.00
_cell.angle_gamma   90.00
#
_symmetry.space_group_name_H-M   'P 1'
#
loop_
_entity.id
_entity.type
_entity.pdbx_description
1 polymer ?
#
loop_
_entity_poly.entity_id
_entity_poly.type
_entity_poly.pdbx_seq_one_letter_code
_entity_poly.pdbx_strand_id
1 'polypeptide(L)'
;MGSDEKNLMSDGNVQIVKTGEVVGATQLTDGELIIEAGGRAENTIVTGAGWLKVEAGGIARGAQYGNNGTLSVSDGAIATDIVQSDGGAISLSTLATVNGRHPEGEFSVDQGYACGLLLENGGNLRVLEGHRAEKIILDQAGGLLVNGTTSSAIVDEGGELLVYPGGEASNSMINQGGVFMLAGKASDTTLVGGAMNNLGGEDIHTLVENSAVYRLGTDGLQLYSSGKAKDLAVNTGGRAEIHAGTVENVVVKGGTMIVMSPTSADDKFVVEEDCAPVELIGNVTVQESSSLIIGYGADLQQSTVTVQQGGVLILDGSTVKGDSVTFRIGELKLDGGKVWLITAAATHVQLKAKSLRGEGTICLQTSAKEISPDSISVKGEVSGDIHVEITDASRQPVCSALKLQPDEDGIGATLRPA
;
A
#
# COMPACT_ATOMS: atom_id res chain seq x y z
N MET A 1 26.53 -28.82 -44.24
CA MET A 1 25.47 -29.67 -43.67
C MET A 1 26.10 -30.45 -42.54
N GLY A 2 26.07 -29.89 -41.33
CA GLY A 2 26.60 -30.50 -40.12
C GLY A 2 25.44 -30.68 -39.16
N SER A 3 25.27 -31.94 -38.74
CA SER A 3 24.33 -32.53 -37.78
C SER A 3 23.37 -31.60 -37.01
N ASP A 4 22.07 -31.86 -37.19
CA ASP A 4 20.98 -31.57 -36.24
C ASP A 4 21.13 -32.39 -34.93
N GLU A 5 22.34 -32.47 -34.36
CA GLU A 5 22.51 -32.97 -33.01
C GLU A 5 22.10 -31.85 -32.06
N LYS A 6 20.96 -32.05 -31.38
CA LYS A 6 20.55 -31.18 -30.28
C LYS A 6 21.67 -31.17 -29.23
N ASN A 7 22.21 -29.99 -28.92
CA ASN A 7 23.12 -29.86 -27.78
C ASN A 7 22.29 -30.02 -26.51
N LEU A 8 22.26 -31.22 -25.93
CA LEU A 8 21.55 -31.47 -24.67
C LEU A 8 22.47 -31.16 -23.50
N MET A 9 22.04 -30.25 -22.62
CA MET A 9 22.68 -29.98 -21.35
C MET A 9 21.73 -30.39 -20.21
N SER A 10 22.01 -31.57 -19.70
CA SER A 10 21.56 -32.06 -18.40
C SER A 10 22.81 -32.27 -17.53
N ASP A 11 22.67 -32.27 -16.21
CA ASP A 11 23.70 -32.61 -15.22
C ASP A 11 24.61 -31.46 -14.74
N GLY A 12 24.12 -30.21 -14.71
CA GLY A 12 24.82 -29.06 -14.12
C GLY A 12 25.96 -28.49 -14.95
N ASN A 13 26.13 -28.95 -16.19
CA ASN A 13 27.22 -28.49 -17.06
C ASN A 13 27.03 -27.04 -17.50
N VAL A 14 28.15 -26.32 -17.62
CA VAL A 14 28.20 -24.94 -18.13
C VAL A 14 28.90 -24.92 -19.49
N GLN A 15 28.23 -24.41 -20.53
CA GLN A 15 28.85 -24.11 -21.82
C GLN A 15 28.95 -22.60 -22.03
N ILE A 16 30.09 -22.15 -22.55
CA ILE A 16 30.34 -20.75 -22.92
C ILE A 16 30.41 -20.66 -24.44
N VAL A 17 29.63 -19.76 -25.04
CA VAL A 17 29.65 -19.43 -26.47
C VAL A 17 30.43 -18.14 -26.65
N LYS A 18 31.61 -18.24 -27.25
CA LYS A 18 32.57 -17.14 -27.38
C LYS A 18 32.40 -16.37 -28.67
N THR A 19 33.16 -15.29 -28.82
CA THR A 19 33.18 -14.45 -30.02
C THR A 19 33.36 -15.28 -31.30
N GLY A 20 32.42 -15.12 -32.24
CA GLY A 20 32.42 -15.82 -33.53
C GLY A 20 31.84 -17.23 -33.50
N GLU A 21 31.53 -17.77 -32.33
CA GLU A 21 30.84 -19.05 -32.19
C GLU A 21 29.32 -18.89 -32.35
N VAL A 22 28.72 -19.86 -33.03
CA VAL A 22 27.26 -19.96 -33.18
C VAL A 22 26.84 -21.36 -32.76
N VAL A 23 25.93 -21.45 -31.79
CA VAL A 23 25.30 -22.70 -31.37
C VAL A 23 23.82 -22.67 -31.73
N GLY A 24 23.28 -23.80 -32.19
CA GLY A 24 21.86 -23.94 -32.54
C GLY A 24 21.22 -25.08 -31.75
N ALA A 25 19.90 -25.02 -31.57
CA ALA A 25 19.07 -26.11 -31.07
C ALA A 25 19.58 -26.76 -29.77
N THR A 26 19.97 -25.93 -28.81
CA THR A 26 20.42 -26.37 -27.48
C THR A 26 19.22 -26.62 -26.57
N GLN A 27 19.19 -27.71 -25.80
CA GLN A 27 18.17 -27.98 -24.78
C GLN A 27 18.80 -27.97 -23.40
N LEU A 28 18.39 -27.05 -22.54
CA LEU A 28 18.81 -26.88 -21.15
C LEU A 28 17.71 -27.41 -20.23
N THR A 29 18.01 -28.45 -19.45
CA THR A 29 17.06 -28.99 -18.44
C THR A 29 17.59 -28.84 -17.01
N ASP A 30 18.92 -28.82 -16.86
CA ASP A 30 19.63 -28.71 -15.58
C ASP A 30 21.05 -28.16 -15.80
N GLY A 31 21.27 -27.37 -16.86
CA GLY A 31 22.59 -26.86 -17.26
C GLY A 31 22.54 -25.40 -17.70
N GLU A 32 23.71 -24.78 -17.80
CA GLU A 32 23.85 -23.36 -18.11
C GLU A 32 24.50 -23.14 -19.48
N LEU A 33 23.91 -22.26 -20.29
CA LEU A 33 24.53 -21.74 -21.50
C LEU A 33 24.80 -20.24 -21.32
N ILE A 34 26.07 -19.85 -21.36
CA ILE A 34 26.52 -18.45 -21.27
C ILE A 34 26.93 -17.99 -22.66
N ILE A 35 26.31 -16.91 -23.15
CA ILE A 35 26.66 -16.29 -24.43
C ILE A 35 27.45 -15.03 -24.16
N GLU A 36 28.75 -15.05 -24.43
CA GLU A 36 29.64 -13.90 -24.26
C GLU A 36 29.55 -12.93 -25.45
N ALA A 37 30.22 -11.79 -25.33
CA ALA A 37 30.29 -10.77 -26.37
C ALA A 37 30.70 -11.36 -27.74
N GLY A 38 29.85 -11.14 -28.74
CA GLY A 38 30.05 -11.64 -30.10
C GLY A 38 29.79 -13.13 -30.30
N GLY A 39 29.37 -13.87 -29.27
CA GLY A 39 28.81 -15.21 -29.39
C GLY A 39 27.32 -15.18 -29.75
N ARG A 40 26.82 -16.26 -30.34
CA ARG A 40 25.41 -16.37 -30.74
C ARG A 40 24.80 -17.74 -30.43
N ALA A 41 23.61 -17.76 -29.84
CA ALA A 41 22.79 -18.97 -29.73
C ALA A 41 21.47 -18.82 -30.47
N GLU A 42 21.03 -19.89 -31.12
CA GLU A 42 19.76 -19.95 -31.86
C GLU A 42 18.88 -21.11 -31.38
N ASN A 43 17.59 -20.85 -31.18
CA ASN A 43 16.58 -21.85 -30.88
C ASN A 43 16.89 -22.69 -29.62
N THR A 44 17.47 -22.05 -28.60
CA THR A 44 17.70 -22.69 -27.29
C THR A 44 16.37 -22.91 -26.58
N ILE A 45 16.15 -24.11 -26.04
CA ILE A 45 15.00 -24.47 -25.21
C ILE A 45 15.47 -24.58 -23.77
N VAL A 46 14.83 -23.87 -22.85
CA VAL A 46 15.19 -23.79 -21.44
C VAL A 46 14.03 -24.27 -20.57
N THR A 47 14.26 -25.31 -19.78
CA THR A 47 13.26 -25.95 -18.90
C THR A 47 13.93 -26.43 -17.61
N GLY A 48 13.14 -26.81 -16.60
CA GLY A 48 13.67 -27.36 -15.36
C GLY A 48 14.58 -26.36 -14.64
N ALA A 49 15.77 -26.80 -14.22
CA ALA A 49 16.79 -25.93 -13.65
C ALA A 49 17.75 -25.35 -14.71
N GLY A 50 17.39 -25.46 -16.00
CA GLY A 50 18.19 -24.91 -17.10
C GLY A 50 18.27 -23.38 -17.05
N TRP A 51 19.43 -22.83 -17.41
CA TRP A 51 19.69 -21.40 -17.37
C TRP A 51 20.36 -20.94 -18.67
N LEU A 52 19.68 -20.10 -19.44
CA LEU A 52 20.30 -19.35 -20.55
C LEU A 52 20.70 -17.96 -20.07
N LYS A 53 22.00 -17.66 -20.08
CA LYS A 53 22.55 -16.35 -19.74
C LYS A 53 23.13 -15.67 -20.98
N VAL A 54 22.64 -14.49 -21.32
CA VAL A 54 23.13 -13.68 -22.44
C VAL A 54 23.87 -12.47 -21.87
N GLU A 55 25.20 -12.47 -21.99
CA GLU A 55 26.03 -11.38 -21.49
C GLU A 55 26.05 -10.19 -22.47
N ALA A 56 26.55 -9.05 -22.00
CA ALA A 56 26.68 -7.83 -22.81
C ALA A 56 27.36 -8.12 -24.17
N GLY A 57 26.72 -7.71 -25.27
CA GLY A 57 27.18 -7.98 -26.63
C GLY A 57 26.98 -9.41 -27.15
N GLY A 58 26.42 -10.32 -26.34
CA GLY A 58 25.97 -11.64 -26.75
C GLY A 58 24.60 -11.59 -27.43
N ILE A 59 24.31 -12.60 -28.26
CA ILE A 59 23.05 -12.66 -29.03
C ILE A 59 22.34 -14.00 -28.83
N ALA A 60 21.11 -13.96 -28.31
CA ALA A 60 20.18 -15.10 -28.34
C ALA A 60 19.06 -14.82 -29.35
N ARG A 61 18.69 -15.82 -30.14
CA ARG A 61 17.57 -15.72 -31.08
C ARG A 61 16.68 -16.94 -31.02
N GLY A 62 15.36 -16.75 -30.97
CA GLY A 62 14.41 -17.86 -31.00
C GLY A 62 14.41 -18.70 -29.72
N ALA A 63 14.96 -18.18 -28.61
CA ALA A 63 15.01 -18.94 -27.37
C ALA A 63 13.60 -19.12 -26.80
N GLN A 64 13.33 -20.30 -26.26
CA GLN A 64 12.06 -20.68 -25.67
C GLN A 64 12.30 -21.08 -24.22
N TYR A 65 11.61 -20.47 -23.27
CA TYR A 65 11.75 -20.79 -21.85
C TYR A 65 10.39 -20.99 -21.18
N GLY A 66 10.32 -21.91 -20.22
CA GLY A 66 9.11 -22.29 -19.51
C GLY A 66 9.39 -23.44 -18.54
N ASN A 67 8.39 -23.93 -17.81
CA ASN A 67 8.54 -25.07 -16.90
C ASN A 67 9.76 -24.95 -15.97
N ASN A 68 9.89 -23.81 -15.27
CA ASN A 68 11.01 -23.42 -14.41
C ASN A 68 12.31 -22.97 -15.10
N GLY A 69 12.40 -23.05 -16.43
CA GLY A 69 13.57 -22.56 -17.16
C GLY A 69 13.79 -21.06 -16.99
N THR A 70 15.06 -20.66 -16.85
CA THR A 70 15.46 -19.27 -16.60
C THR A 70 16.21 -18.66 -17.78
N LEU A 71 15.79 -17.48 -18.22
CA LEU A 71 16.49 -16.62 -19.18
C LEU A 71 16.98 -15.35 -18.48
N SER A 72 18.30 -15.15 -18.44
CA SER A 72 18.92 -13.91 -17.95
C SER A 72 19.53 -13.14 -19.12
N VAL A 73 19.11 -11.88 -19.29
CA VAL A 73 19.59 -10.99 -20.36
C VAL A 73 20.27 -9.79 -19.73
N SER A 74 21.60 -9.75 -19.79
CA SER A 74 22.41 -8.67 -19.25
C SER A 74 22.24 -7.36 -20.04
N ASP A 75 22.61 -6.25 -19.43
CA ASP A 75 22.64 -4.95 -20.08
C ASP A 75 23.49 -4.98 -21.37
N GLY A 76 22.97 -4.41 -22.47
CA GLY A 76 23.64 -4.40 -23.77
C GLY A 76 23.65 -5.75 -24.50
N ALA A 77 22.97 -6.78 -23.98
CA ALA A 77 22.73 -8.03 -24.70
C ALA A 77 21.51 -7.92 -25.63
N ILE A 78 21.44 -8.80 -26.64
CA ILE A 78 20.35 -8.86 -27.61
C ILE A 78 19.68 -10.23 -27.53
N ALA A 79 18.38 -10.27 -27.20
CA ALA A 79 17.58 -11.49 -27.17
C ALA A 79 16.30 -11.30 -28.00
N THR A 80 16.21 -11.90 -29.18
CA THR A 80 15.11 -11.64 -30.13
C THR A 80 14.33 -12.90 -30.49
N ASP A 81 13.10 -12.72 -30.97
CA ASP A 81 12.19 -13.81 -31.32
C ASP A 81 11.94 -14.75 -30.12
N ILE A 82 11.92 -14.21 -28.90
CA ILE A 82 11.83 -15.00 -27.67
C ILE A 82 10.40 -15.53 -27.48
N VAL A 83 10.28 -16.73 -26.91
CA VAL A 83 8.97 -17.30 -26.53
C VAL A 83 9.02 -17.70 -25.06
N GLN A 84 8.21 -17.03 -24.25
CA GLN A 84 7.90 -17.49 -22.90
C GLN A 84 6.70 -18.43 -22.94
N SER A 85 6.80 -19.52 -22.21
CA SER A 85 5.70 -20.41 -21.84
C SER A 85 5.57 -20.43 -20.32
N ASP A 86 4.42 -20.88 -19.83
CA ASP A 86 4.06 -20.88 -18.41
C ASP A 86 5.18 -21.38 -17.49
N GLY A 87 5.37 -20.66 -16.38
CA GLY A 87 6.39 -20.94 -15.38
C GLY A 87 7.82 -20.63 -15.85
N GLY A 88 7.98 -19.84 -16.91
CA GLY A 88 9.27 -19.38 -17.39
C GLY A 88 9.72 -18.11 -16.66
N ALA A 89 10.96 -18.08 -16.19
CA ALA A 89 11.51 -16.90 -15.52
C ALA A 89 12.41 -16.10 -16.47
N ILE A 90 12.17 -14.79 -16.62
CA ILE A 90 13.09 -13.88 -17.31
C ILE A 90 13.61 -12.81 -16.35
N SER A 91 14.92 -12.57 -16.35
CA SER A 91 15.56 -11.49 -15.57
C SER A 91 16.36 -10.56 -16.49
N LEU A 92 16.02 -9.28 -16.45
CA LEU A 92 16.63 -8.26 -17.31
C LEU A 92 16.48 -6.84 -16.75
N SER A 93 17.17 -5.89 -17.37
CA SER A 93 16.93 -4.47 -17.17
C SER A 93 16.50 -3.80 -18.48
N THR A 94 16.07 -2.54 -18.34
CA THR A 94 15.75 -1.65 -19.46
C THR A 94 16.94 -1.27 -20.38
N LEU A 95 18.17 -1.74 -20.08
CA LEU A 95 19.35 -1.61 -20.96
C LEU A 95 19.58 -2.80 -21.90
N ALA A 96 18.78 -3.86 -21.81
CA ALA A 96 18.80 -4.96 -22.77
C ALA A 96 18.00 -4.60 -24.04
N THR A 97 18.24 -5.31 -25.14
CA THR A 97 17.37 -5.29 -26.33
C THR A 97 16.68 -6.64 -26.46
N VAL A 98 15.38 -6.68 -26.14
CA VAL A 98 14.58 -7.91 -26.10
C VAL A 98 13.29 -7.75 -26.88
N ASN A 99 12.89 -8.77 -27.63
CA ASN A 99 11.51 -8.90 -28.11
C ASN A 99 11.06 -10.36 -28.14
N GLY A 100 9.77 -10.57 -28.05
CA GLY A 100 9.19 -11.89 -28.04
C GLY A 100 7.72 -11.89 -27.70
N ARG A 101 7.21 -13.08 -27.38
CA ARG A 101 5.81 -13.30 -27.02
C ARG A 101 5.65 -14.25 -25.84
N HIS A 102 4.54 -14.11 -25.15
CA HIS A 102 4.01 -14.99 -24.11
C HIS A 102 2.50 -15.17 -24.31
N PRO A 103 1.80 -16.01 -23.53
CA PRO A 103 0.39 -16.29 -23.75
C PRO A 103 -0.55 -15.06 -23.79
N GLU A 104 -0.22 -13.96 -23.09
CA GLU A 104 -1.05 -12.75 -23.07
C GLU A 104 -0.67 -11.73 -24.17
N GLY A 105 0.41 -11.97 -24.94
CA GLY A 105 0.76 -11.14 -26.09
C GLY A 105 2.25 -10.99 -26.37
N GLU A 106 2.57 -9.98 -27.17
CA GLU A 106 3.95 -9.61 -27.51
C GLU A 106 4.55 -8.68 -26.44
N PHE A 107 5.86 -8.77 -26.23
CA PHE A 107 6.61 -7.93 -25.31
C PHE A 107 7.91 -7.43 -25.93
N SER A 108 8.42 -6.32 -25.40
CA SER A 108 9.70 -5.76 -25.85
C SER A 108 10.41 -4.97 -24.76
N VAL A 109 11.74 -4.92 -24.85
CA VAL A 109 12.60 -3.94 -24.19
C VAL A 109 13.53 -3.37 -25.25
N ASP A 110 13.48 -2.07 -25.51
CA ASP A 110 14.40 -1.41 -26.42
C ASP A 110 14.59 0.06 -26.03
N GLN A 111 15.85 0.54 -26.13
CA GLN A 111 16.24 1.92 -25.84
C GLN A 111 15.62 2.51 -24.55
N GLY A 112 15.61 1.75 -23.44
CA GLY A 112 15.07 2.23 -22.17
C GLY A 112 13.55 2.17 -22.04
N TYR A 113 12.83 1.58 -22.99
CA TYR A 113 11.39 1.35 -22.91
C TYR A 113 11.07 -0.15 -22.86
N ALA A 114 10.42 -0.58 -21.79
CA ALA A 114 9.89 -1.93 -21.62
C ALA A 114 8.36 -1.94 -21.76
N CYS A 115 7.80 -2.92 -22.46
CA CYS A 115 6.35 -3.01 -22.66
C CYS A 115 5.88 -4.46 -22.72
N GLY A 116 4.78 -4.75 -22.03
CA GLY A 116 4.04 -6.00 -22.18
C GLY A 116 4.71 -7.23 -21.56
N LEU A 117 5.71 -7.10 -20.69
CA LEU A 117 6.36 -8.28 -20.09
C LEU A 117 5.43 -8.99 -19.10
N LEU A 118 5.43 -10.32 -19.13
CA LEU A 118 4.91 -11.19 -18.08
C LEU A 118 6.08 -11.66 -17.21
N LEU A 119 6.13 -11.19 -15.98
CA LEU A 119 7.13 -11.58 -15.00
C LEU A 119 6.50 -12.59 -14.04
N GLU A 120 6.94 -13.83 -14.13
CA GLU A 120 6.47 -14.95 -13.32
C GLU A 120 7.64 -15.81 -12.86
N ASN A 121 7.38 -16.70 -11.91
CA ASN A 121 8.32 -17.68 -11.39
C ASN A 121 9.67 -17.08 -10.95
N GLY A 122 9.64 -15.92 -10.26
CA GLY A 122 10.85 -15.20 -9.84
C GLY A 122 11.52 -14.34 -10.93
N GLY A 123 10.92 -14.27 -12.12
CA GLY A 123 11.33 -13.34 -13.18
C GLY A 123 11.26 -11.89 -12.71
N ASN A 124 12.17 -11.04 -13.19
CA ASN A 124 12.26 -9.66 -12.73
C ASN A 124 12.71 -8.68 -13.83
N LEU A 125 12.17 -7.47 -13.75
CA LEU A 125 12.58 -6.33 -14.57
C LEU A 125 13.07 -5.20 -13.68
N ARG A 126 14.24 -4.66 -14.00
CA ARG A 126 14.71 -3.39 -13.44
C ARG A 126 14.50 -2.23 -14.42
N VAL A 127 13.65 -1.28 -14.04
CA VAL A 127 13.44 -0.01 -14.74
C VAL A 127 14.40 1.02 -14.16
N LEU A 128 15.38 1.43 -14.95
CA LEU A 128 16.41 2.37 -14.51
C LEU A 128 15.90 3.82 -14.51
N GLU A 129 16.64 4.71 -13.86
CA GLU A 129 16.36 6.13 -13.87
C GLU A 129 16.28 6.68 -15.30
N GLY A 130 15.26 7.50 -15.58
CA GLY A 130 14.99 8.05 -16.92
C GLY A 130 14.37 7.06 -17.91
N HIS A 131 14.24 5.78 -17.56
CA HIS A 131 13.60 4.75 -18.39
C HIS A 131 12.12 4.58 -18.02
N ARG A 132 11.38 3.84 -18.87
CA ARG A 132 9.94 3.62 -18.71
C ARG A 132 9.54 2.17 -18.94
N ALA A 133 8.60 1.69 -18.13
CA ALA A 133 7.86 0.44 -18.35
C ALA A 133 6.35 0.69 -18.51
N GLU A 134 5.68 -0.14 -19.30
CA GLU A 134 4.22 -0.06 -19.50
C GLU A 134 3.61 -1.47 -19.62
N LYS A 135 2.42 -1.69 -19.06
CA LYS A 135 1.66 -2.95 -19.18
C LYS A 135 2.47 -4.17 -18.76
N ILE A 136 3.15 -4.05 -17.62
CA ILE A 136 3.89 -5.17 -17.03
C ILE A 136 2.93 -5.96 -16.15
N ILE A 137 2.90 -7.28 -16.35
CA ILE A 137 2.11 -8.21 -15.54
C ILE A 137 3.08 -8.92 -14.58
N LEU A 138 2.78 -8.87 -13.28
CA LEU A 138 3.55 -9.53 -12.23
C LEU A 138 2.70 -10.64 -11.62
N ASP A 139 3.16 -11.87 -11.73
CA ASP A 139 2.50 -13.06 -11.20
C ASP A 139 3.53 -13.98 -10.53
N GLN A 140 3.11 -14.93 -9.70
CA GLN A 140 3.95 -16.03 -9.19
C GLN A 140 5.40 -15.64 -8.81
N ALA A 141 5.58 -14.73 -7.83
CA ALA A 141 6.89 -14.21 -7.39
C ALA A 141 7.64 -13.34 -8.42
N GLY A 142 6.97 -12.87 -9.47
CA GLY A 142 7.51 -11.91 -10.43
C GLY A 142 7.71 -10.53 -9.82
N GLY A 143 8.83 -9.88 -10.13
CA GLY A 143 9.25 -8.62 -9.52
C GLY A 143 9.48 -7.47 -10.50
N LEU A 144 8.88 -6.31 -10.25
CA LEU A 144 9.19 -5.07 -10.98
C LEU A 144 9.87 -4.06 -10.06
N LEU A 145 11.13 -3.74 -10.33
CA LEU A 145 11.93 -2.78 -9.57
C LEU A 145 12.00 -1.46 -10.33
N VAL A 146 11.44 -0.39 -9.76
CA VAL A 146 11.25 0.90 -10.44
C VAL A 146 12.14 1.98 -9.83
N ASN A 147 13.21 2.35 -10.53
CA ASN A 147 13.97 3.59 -10.33
C ASN A 147 13.59 4.67 -11.37
N GLY A 148 12.95 4.28 -12.48
CA GLY A 148 12.40 5.18 -13.51
C GLY A 148 10.89 5.35 -13.38
N THR A 149 10.15 5.12 -14.46
CA THR A 149 8.69 5.22 -14.47
C THR A 149 8.03 3.92 -14.87
N THR A 150 6.89 3.57 -14.27
CA THR A 150 6.03 2.49 -14.74
C THR A 150 4.58 2.95 -14.83
N SER A 151 3.82 2.37 -15.76
CA SER A 151 2.40 2.65 -15.91
C SER A 151 1.61 1.40 -16.28
N SER A 152 0.35 1.32 -15.82
CA SER A 152 -0.53 0.18 -16.13
C SER A 152 0.05 -1.16 -15.69
N ALA A 153 0.74 -1.20 -14.56
CA ALA A 153 1.21 -2.46 -13.98
C ALA A 153 0.01 -3.25 -13.43
N ILE A 154 -0.02 -4.55 -13.69
CA ILE A 154 -0.99 -5.48 -13.10
C ILE A 154 -0.20 -6.39 -12.15
N VAL A 155 -0.63 -6.45 -10.90
CA VAL A 155 0.05 -7.21 -9.84
C VAL A 155 -0.90 -8.27 -9.29
N ASP A 156 -0.72 -9.48 -9.81
CA ASP A 156 -1.49 -10.69 -9.51
C ASP A 156 -0.85 -11.49 -8.36
N GLU A 157 -1.31 -12.73 -8.15
CA GLU A 157 -0.99 -13.52 -6.97
C GLU A 157 0.53 -13.75 -6.82
N GLY A 158 1.10 -13.24 -5.73
CA GLY A 158 2.54 -13.35 -5.46
C GLY A 158 3.44 -12.42 -6.28
N GLY A 159 2.90 -11.60 -7.19
CA GLY A 159 3.67 -10.55 -7.87
C GLY A 159 4.02 -9.39 -6.94
N GLU A 160 5.16 -8.73 -7.18
CA GLU A 160 5.65 -7.63 -6.35
C GLU A 160 6.13 -6.41 -7.17
N LEU A 161 5.50 -5.27 -6.94
CA LEU A 161 5.93 -3.97 -7.45
C LEU A 161 6.72 -3.20 -6.39
N LEU A 162 8.00 -2.93 -6.65
CA LEU A 162 8.89 -2.16 -5.78
C LEU A 162 9.18 -0.80 -6.40
N VAL A 163 8.73 0.28 -5.74
CA VAL A 163 8.96 1.66 -6.18
C VAL A 163 10.02 2.30 -5.30
N TYR A 164 11.23 2.46 -5.85
CA TYR A 164 12.40 2.98 -5.16
C TYR A 164 12.46 4.52 -5.16
N PRO A 165 13.40 5.15 -4.42
CA PRO A 165 13.57 6.59 -4.47
C PRO A 165 13.85 7.06 -5.90
N GLY A 166 13.12 8.10 -6.34
CA GLY A 166 13.13 8.59 -7.72
C GLY A 166 12.23 7.83 -8.70
N GLY A 167 11.74 6.66 -8.30
CA GLY A 167 10.79 5.86 -9.07
C GLY A 167 9.34 6.37 -8.96
N GLU A 168 8.59 6.24 -10.04
CA GLU A 168 7.16 6.62 -10.11
C GLU A 168 6.33 5.52 -10.77
N ALA A 169 5.27 5.09 -10.09
CA ALA A 169 4.26 4.17 -10.62
C ALA A 169 2.92 4.87 -10.81
N SER A 170 2.21 4.59 -11.90
CA SER A 170 0.89 5.18 -12.18
C SER A 170 -0.08 4.16 -12.74
N ASN A 171 -1.37 4.34 -12.45
CA ASN A 171 -2.45 3.51 -13.01
C ASN A 171 -2.25 2.00 -12.74
N SER A 172 -1.76 1.65 -11.55
CA SER A 172 -1.47 0.25 -11.19
C SER A 172 -2.72 -0.42 -10.62
N MET A 173 -2.94 -1.68 -11.01
CA MET A 173 -4.01 -2.54 -10.49
C MET A 173 -3.40 -3.68 -9.67
N ILE A 174 -3.75 -3.75 -8.39
CA ILE A 174 -3.19 -4.71 -7.43
C ILE A 174 -4.29 -5.71 -7.04
N ASN A 175 -4.31 -6.84 -7.74
CA ASN A 175 -5.37 -7.85 -7.61
C ASN A 175 -5.16 -8.71 -6.37
N GLN A 176 -4.02 -9.41 -6.28
CA GLN A 176 -3.69 -10.31 -5.16
C GLN A 176 -2.20 -10.29 -4.76
N GLY A 177 -1.37 -9.47 -5.42
CA GLY A 177 0.03 -9.30 -5.05
C GLY A 177 0.29 -8.10 -4.15
N GLY A 178 1.53 -7.62 -4.18
CA GLY A 178 2.02 -6.58 -3.27
C GLY A 178 2.65 -5.39 -3.97
N VAL A 179 2.52 -4.22 -3.35
CA VAL A 179 3.32 -3.02 -3.65
C VAL A 179 4.12 -2.61 -2.43
N PHE A 180 5.41 -2.33 -2.63
CA PHE A 180 6.28 -1.73 -1.62
C PHE A 180 6.83 -0.41 -2.14
N MET A 181 6.39 0.70 -1.56
CA MET A 181 6.97 2.01 -1.87
C MET A 181 8.10 2.32 -0.89
N LEU A 182 9.33 2.25 -1.39
CA LEU A 182 10.55 2.52 -0.65
C LEU A 182 10.98 3.97 -0.91
N ALA A 183 10.20 4.92 -0.37
CA ALA A 183 10.37 6.36 -0.63
C ALA A 183 10.22 6.79 -2.12
N GLY A 184 9.53 5.99 -2.93
CA GLY A 184 9.10 6.34 -4.29
C GLY A 184 7.75 7.06 -4.35
N LYS A 185 7.18 7.19 -5.55
CA LYS A 185 5.86 7.79 -5.79
C LYS A 185 4.88 6.85 -6.46
N ALA A 186 3.62 6.91 -6.07
CA ALA A 186 2.53 6.23 -6.77
C ALA A 186 1.34 7.17 -7.03
N SER A 187 0.66 6.96 -8.16
CA SER A 187 -0.59 7.65 -8.48
C SER A 187 -1.62 6.69 -9.07
N ASP A 188 -2.90 7.01 -8.85
CA ASP A 188 -4.03 6.31 -9.46
C ASP A 188 -3.93 4.78 -9.28
N THR A 189 -3.67 4.35 -8.04
CA THR A 189 -3.48 2.94 -7.69
C THR A 189 -4.77 2.34 -7.16
N THR A 190 -5.21 1.23 -7.75
CA THR A 190 -6.40 0.50 -7.30
C THR A 190 -6.01 -0.83 -6.68
N LEU A 191 -6.32 -1.01 -5.40
CA LEU A 191 -6.15 -2.26 -4.67
C LEU A 191 -7.50 -3.00 -4.62
N VAL A 192 -7.61 -4.11 -5.35
CA VAL A 192 -8.85 -4.90 -5.48
C VAL A 192 -8.88 -6.07 -4.51
N GLY A 193 -7.72 -6.56 -4.08
CA GLY A 193 -7.59 -7.66 -3.12
C GLY A 193 -6.16 -7.86 -2.59
N GLY A 194 -5.17 -7.23 -3.23
CA GLY A 194 -3.78 -7.25 -2.79
C GLY A 194 -3.47 -6.22 -1.72
N ALA A 195 -2.18 -5.96 -1.53
CA ALA A 195 -1.69 -5.07 -0.49
C ALA A 195 -0.74 -4.00 -1.02
N MET A 196 -0.74 -2.85 -0.34
CA MET A 196 0.24 -1.79 -0.58
C MET A 196 0.82 -1.32 0.76
N ASN A 197 2.16 -1.28 0.84
CA ASN A 197 2.90 -0.73 1.98
C ASN A 197 3.66 0.51 1.52
N ASN A 198 3.26 1.68 1.99
CA ASN A 198 3.98 2.94 1.80
C ASN A 198 5.00 3.14 2.93
N LEU A 199 6.28 2.87 2.65
CA LEU A 199 7.40 2.93 3.60
C LEU A 199 8.20 4.24 3.44
N GLY A 200 7.52 5.37 3.52
CA GLY A 200 8.16 6.69 3.45
C GLY A 200 8.11 7.39 2.10
N GLY A 201 7.30 6.89 1.17
CA GLY A 201 7.01 7.50 -0.14
C GLY A 201 5.73 8.36 -0.15
N GLU A 202 5.30 8.74 -1.35
CA GLU A 202 4.11 9.58 -1.58
C GLU A 202 3.15 8.88 -2.54
N ASP A 203 1.92 8.58 -2.09
CA ASP A 203 0.85 8.10 -2.96
C ASP A 203 -0.31 9.09 -3.07
N ILE A 204 -0.90 9.18 -4.27
CA ILE A 204 -2.03 10.05 -4.58
C ILE A 204 -3.12 9.26 -5.32
N HIS A 205 -4.39 9.46 -4.95
CA HIS A 205 -5.54 8.74 -5.52
C HIS A 205 -5.43 7.21 -5.37
N THR A 206 -5.17 6.77 -4.14
CA THR A 206 -5.19 5.34 -3.83
C THR A 206 -6.62 4.89 -3.50
N LEU A 207 -7.13 3.92 -4.25
CA LEU A 207 -8.42 3.28 -4.02
C LEU A 207 -8.22 1.90 -3.40
N VAL A 208 -8.83 1.66 -2.23
CA VAL A 208 -8.74 0.40 -1.48
C VAL A 208 -10.12 -0.23 -1.41
N GLU A 209 -10.32 -1.41 -1.99
CA GLU A 209 -11.63 -2.08 -2.05
C GLU A 209 -11.55 -3.59 -1.88
N ASN A 210 -12.71 -4.20 -1.62
CA ASN A 210 -12.85 -5.63 -1.24
C ASN A 210 -11.83 -6.01 -0.15
N SER A 211 -11.24 -7.19 -0.18
CA SER A 211 -10.31 -7.63 0.87
C SER A 211 -8.93 -6.96 0.84
N ALA A 212 -8.74 -5.89 0.06
CA ALA A 212 -7.46 -5.22 -0.06
C ALA A 212 -7.03 -4.50 1.22
N VAL A 213 -5.71 -4.40 1.41
CA VAL A 213 -5.10 -3.73 2.56
C VAL A 213 -4.08 -2.69 2.15
N TYR A 214 -4.31 -1.45 2.56
CA TYR A 214 -3.34 -0.37 2.47
C TYR A 214 -2.67 -0.15 3.83
N ARG A 215 -1.35 0.04 3.84
CA ARG A 215 -0.58 0.40 5.03
C ARG A 215 0.31 1.60 4.77
N LEU A 216 0.31 2.55 5.69
CA LEU A 216 1.22 3.70 5.67
C LEU A 216 2.14 3.67 6.88
N GLY A 217 3.43 3.82 6.62
CA GLY A 217 4.42 4.16 7.64
C GLY A 217 4.91 2.98 8.48
N THR A 218 4.79 1.74 8.02
CA THR A 218 5.38 0.58 8.72
C THR A 218 5.66 -0.61 7.79
N ASP A 219 6.70 -1.37 8.11
CA ASP A 219 6.95 -2.72 7.58
C ASP A 219 6.63 -3.83 8.60
N GLY A 220 6.04 -3.47 9.74
CA GLY A 220 5.77 -4.36 10.87
C GLY A 220 6.92 -4.48 11.89
N LEU A 221 8.12 -3.98 11.57
CA LEU A 221 9.29 -3.96 12.44
C LEU A 221 9.62 -2.55 12.93
N GLN A 222 9.49 -1.55 12.06
CA GLN A 222 9.76 -0.15 12.36
C GLN A 222 8.71 0.78 11.77
N LEU A 223 8.81 2.07 12.11
CA LEU A 223 7.92 3.13 11.67
C LEU A 223 8.63 4.07 10.68
N TYR A 224 7.89 4.57 9.70
CA TYR A 224 8.37 5.48 8.66
C TYR A 224 7.50 6.74 8.61
N SER A 225 7.98 7.79 9.28
CA SER A 225 7.24 9.05 9.48
C SER A 225 7.20 9.97 8.26
N SER A 226 8.07 9.74 7.27
CA SER A 226 8.11 10.55 6.05
C SER A 226 7.02 10.21 5.04
N GLY A 227 6.27 9.13 5.27
CA GLY A 227 5.26 8.63 4.36
C GLY A 227 4.09 9.61 4.22
N LYS A 228 3.59 9.76 2.99
CA LYS A 228 2.46 10.62 2.66
C LYS A 228 1.45 9.89 1.79
N ALA A 229 0.18 10.05 2.12
CA ALA A 229 -0.93 9.62 1.30
C ALA A 229 -1.87 10.80 1.06
N LYS A 230 -2.34 10.95 -0.17
CA LYS A 230 -3.30 11.99 -0.55
C LYS A 230 -4.47 11.42 -1.34
N ASP A 231 -5.67 11.89 -1.01
CA ASP A 231 -6.91 11.51 -1.69
C ASP A 231 -7.12 9.97 -1.61
N LEU A 232 -7.03 9.44 -0.38
CA LEU A 232 -7.19 8.02 -0.08
C LEU A 232 -8.68 7.67 0.02
N ALA A 233 -9.13 6.73 -0.80
CA ALA A 233 -10.50 6.20 -0.77
C ALA A 233 -10.51 4.76 -0.25
N VAL A 234 -11.25 4.50 0.82
CA VAL A 234 -11.41 3.16 1.42
C VAL A 234 -12.85 2.72 1.24
N ASN A 235 -13.07 1.92 0.19
CA ASN A 235 -14.35 1.42 -0.24
C ASN A 235 -14.76 0.12 0.47
N THR A 236 -15.90 -0.44 0.08
CA THR A 236 -16.52 -1.60 0.73
C THR A 236 -15.56 -2.79 0.82
N GLY A 237 -15.42 -3.33 2.04
CA GLY A 237 -14.49 -4.40 2.37
C GLY A 237 -13.05 -3.95 2.61
N GLY A 238 -12.63 -2.83 2.01
CA GLY A 238 -11.26 -2.34 2.02
C GLY A 238 -10.80 -1.92 3.40
N ARG A 239 -9.51 -2.08 3.67
CA ARG A 239 -8.91 -1.73 4.95
C ARG A 239 -7.65 -0.88 4.79
N ALA A 240 -7.62 0.27 5.45
CA ALA A 240 -6.42 1.11 5.56
C ALA A 240 -5.88 1.12 6.99
N GLU A 241 -4.58 0.90 7.17
CA GLU A 241 -3.88 0.98 8.44
C GLU A 241 -2.80 2.07 8.37
N ILE A 242 -2.93 3.11 9.19
CA ILE A 242 -1.99 4.22 9.23
C ILE A 242 -1.19 4.15 10.51
N HIS A 243 0.11 3.91 10.40
CA HIS A 243 1.00 3.68 11.54
C HIS A 243 1.92 4.88 11.81
N ALA A 244 2.33 5.59 10.76
CA ALA A 244 3.12 6.83 10.85
C ALA A 244 2.95 7.65 9.56
N GLY A 245 3.23 8.95 9.61
CA GLY A 245 3.20 9.83 8.44
C GLY A 245 1.93 10.68 8.33
N THR A 246 1.74 11.29 7.16
CA THR A 246 0.66 12.25 6.91
C THR A 246 -0.34 11.67 5.92
N VAL A 247 -1.63 11.77 6.23
CA VAL A 247 -2.73 11.47 5.31
C VAL A 247 -3.54 12.74 5.07
N GLU A 248 -3.63 13.18 3.82
CA GLU A 248 -4.43 14.33 3.40
C GLU A 248 -5.63 13.84 2.56
N ASN A 249 -6.83 14.30 2.90
CA ASN A 249 -8.07 13.97 2.20
C ASN A 249 -8.42 12.48 2.15
N VAL A 250 -9.45 12.10 2.90
CA VAL A 250 -9.87 10.71 3.02
C VAL A 250 -11.37 10.58 2.79
N VAL A 251 -11.77 9.52 2.08
CA VAL A 251 -13.16 9.07 2.01
C VAL A 251 -13.24 7.61 2.43
N VAL A 252 -13.96 7.31 3.50
CA VAL A 252 -14.24 5.94 3.96
C VAL A 252 -15.70 5.61 3.64
N LYS A 253 -15.93 4.67 2.71
CA LYS A 253 -17.25 4.30 2.17
C LYS A 253 -17.46 2.78 2.20
N GLY A 254 -18.13 2.27 3.23
CA GLY A 254 -18.30 0.83 3.46
C GLY A 254 -17.03 0.07 3.87
N GLY A 255 -15.87 0.72 3.89
CA GLY A 255 -14.60 0.15 4.35
C GLY A 255 -14.26 0.55 5.79
N THR A 256 -13.07 0.19 6.23
CA THR A 256 -12.55 0.67 7.53
C THR A 256 -11.13 1.20 7.44
N MET A 257 -10.93 2.38 8.05
CA MET A 257 -9.62 2.98 8.22
C MET A 257 -9.28 2.98 9.71
N ILE A 258 -8.05 2.58 10.03
CA ILE A 258 -7.53 2.55 11.40
C ILE A 258 -6.26 3.40 11.42
N VAL A 259 -6.29 4.45 12.22
CA VAL A 259 -5.13 5.26 12.57
C VAL A 259 -4.61 4.73 13.90
N MET A 260 -3.44 4.09 13.86
CA MET A 260 -2.84 3.45 15.03
C MET A 260 -2.29 4.48 16.02
N SER A 261 -2.36 4.14 17.30
CA SER A 261 -1.72 4.90 18.37
C SER A 261 -0.22 4.58 18.38
N PRO A 262 0.69 5.57 18.25
CA PRO A 262 2.08 5.34 18.61
C PRO A 262 2.10 5.00 20.11
N THR A 263 2.68 3.86 20.43
CA THR A 263 2.62 3.22 21.75
C THR A 263 2.88 4.16 22.93
N SER A 264 1.94 4.12 23.89
CA SER A 264 1.99 4.56 25.30
C SER A 264 1.95 6.07 25.60
N ALA A 265 0.76 6.54 25.99
CA ALA A 265 0.60 7.72 26.84
C ALA A 265 1.07 7.40 28.28
N ASP A 266 2.39 7.33 28.49
CA ASP A 266 2.98 7.35 29.84
C ASP A 266 3.25 8.80 30.27
N ASP A 267 3.22 9.08 31.58
CA ASP A 267 3.42 10.40 32.17
C ASP A 267 4.84 10.97 31.92
N LYS A 268 5.71 10.17 31.32
CA LYS A 268 7.07 10.51 30.85
C LYS A 268 7.24 10.41 29.33
N PHE A 269 6.16 10.46 28.54
CA PHE A 269 6.26 10.53 27.09
C PHE A 269 6.91 11.85 26.67
N VAL A 270 8.24 11.88 26.70
CA VAL A 270 9.07 12.83 25.97
C VAL A 270 9.16 12.25 24.57
N VAL A 271 8.71 13.01 23.57
CA VAL A 271 9.02 12.76 22.17
C VAL A 271 10.52 12.98 22.01
N GLU A 272 11.35 12.04 22.47
CA GLU A 272 12.77 12.00 22.13
C GLU A 272 12.89 11.29 20.77
N GLU A 273 12.89 12.16 19.76
CA GLU A 273 13.40 12.06 18.39
C GLU A 273 12.92 10.97 17.40
N ASP A 274 12.22 9.88 17.77
CA ASP A 274 11.86 8.86 16.73
C ASP A 274 10.46 8.20 16.82
N CYS A 275 9.50 8.75 17.58
CA CYS A 275 8.11 8.26 17.58
C CYS A 275 7.17 9.26 16.89
N ALA A 276 6.84 9.00 15.61
CA ALA A 276 6.01 9.91 14.85
C ALA A 276 4.51 9.72 15.13
N PRO A 277 3.78 10.78 15.51
CA PRO A 277 2.33 10.79 15.45
C PRO A 277 1.87 10.68 14.00
N VAL A 278 0.71 10.05 13.78
CA VAL A 278 0.00 10.15 12.51
C VAL A 278 -0.63 11.52 12.43
N GLU A 279 -0.42 12.22 11.31
CA GLU A 279 -1.12 13.46 10.98
C GLU A 279 -2.25 13.17 10.00
N LEU A 280 -3.48 13.52 10.36
CA LEU A 280 -4.64 13.44 9.47
C LEU A 280 -5.13 14.86 9.20
N ILE A 281 -5.04 15.28 7.94
CA ILE A 281 -5.28 16.66 7.52
C ILE A 281 -6.27 16.74 6.36
N GLY A 282 -6.80 17.93 6.09
CA GLY A 282 -7.74 18.15 4.99
C GLY A 282 -9.12 17.55 5.26
N ASN A 283 -9.85 17.17 4.21
CA ASN A 283 -11.22 16.70 4.32
C ASN A 283 -11.29 15.20 4.60
N VAL A 284 -11.93 14.79 5.68
CA VAL A 284 -12.11 13.37 6.04
C VAL A 284 -13.60 13.08 6.08
N THR A 285 -14.08 12.16 5.25
CA THR A 285 -15.50 11.80 5.20
C THR A 285 -15.70 10.35 5.58
N VAL A 286 -16.60 10.10 6.53
CA VAL A 286 -16.99 8.76 7.01
C VAL A 286 -18.45 8.53 6.63
N GLN A 287 -18.69 7.67 5.64
CA GLN A 287 -20.01 7.41 5.04
C GLN A 287 -20.70 6.17 5.61
N GLU A 288 -21.87 5.83 5.07
CA GLU A 288 -22.66 4.66 5.47
C GLU A 288 -21.84 3.37 5.49
N SER A 289 -22.09 2.55 6.52
CA SER A 289 -21.44 1.25 6.76
C SER A 289 -19.92 1.32 6.87
N SER A 290 -19.37 2.50 7.17
CA SER A 290 -17.93 2.71 7.28
C SER A 290 -17.50 3.02 8.70
N SER A 291 -16.24 2.71 9.01
CA SER A 291 -15.65 2.98 10.33
C SER A 291 -14.28 3.62 10.18
N LEU A 292 -14.10 4.77 10.84
CA LEU A 292 -12.80 5.39 11.05
C LEU A 292 -12.44 5.26 12.52
N ILE A 293 -11.38 4.52 12.83
CA ILE A 293 -10.90 4.30 14.19
C ILE A 293 -9.60 5.06 14.37
N ILE A 294 -9.52 5.90 15.39
CA ILE A 294 -8.37 6.77 15.65
C ILE A 294 -7.87 6.50 17.05
N GLY A 295 -6.72 5.86 17.14
CA GLY A 295 -6.00 5.68 18.39
C GLY A 295 -5.49 7.01 18.94
N TYR A 296 -5.41 7.09 20.27
CA TYR A 296 -4.92 8.28 20.95
C TYR A 296 -3.50 8.66 20.51
N GLY A 297 -3.25 9.94 20.29
CA GLY A 297 -1.95 10.49 19.90
C GLY A 297 -1.85 10.93 18.44
N ALA A 298 -2.81 10.58 17.58
CA ALA A 298 -2.89 11.14 16.23
C ALA A 298 -3.23 12.65 16.27
N ASP A 299 -2.62 13.45 15.39
CA ASP A 299 -2.94 14.86 15.23
C ASP A 299 -3.99 15.07 14.12
N LEU A 300 -5.14 15.61 14.52
CA LEU A 300 -6.27 15.91 13.66
C LEU A 300 -6.56 17.41 13.56
N GLN A 301 -5.73 18.29 14.11
CA GLN A 301 -6.06 19.72 14.27
C GLN A 301 -6.23 20.49 12.95
N GLN A 302 -5.70 19.93 11.85
CA GLN A 302 -5.82 20.47 10.50
C GLN A 302 -6.85 19.71 9.64
N SER A 303 -7.62 18.79 10.24
CA SER A 303 -8.69 18.06 9.54
C SER A 303 -10.04 18.76 9.64
N THR A 304 -10.89 18.50 8.65
CA THR A 304 -12.34 18.64 8.73
C THR A 304 -12.96 17.26 8.59
N VAL A 305 -13.41 16.69 9.70
CA VAL A 305 -14.01 15.36 9.75
C VAL A 305 -15.52 15.48 9.61
N THR A 306 -16.10 14.88 8.58
CA THR A 306 -17.54 14.79 8.37
C THR A 306 -18.00 13.35 8.56
N VAL A 307 -18.90 13.13 9.53
CA VAL A 307 -19.47 11.81 9.81
C VAL A 307 -20.93 11.81 9.37
N GLN A 308 -21.19 11.11 8.26
CA GLN A 308 -22.50 11.03 7.64
C GLN A 308 -23.35 9.91 8.25
N GLN A 309 -24.63 9.90 7.90
CA GLN A 309 -25.58 8.88 8.34
C GLN A 309 -25.06 7.47 8.06
N GLY A 310 -25.09 6.63 9.09
CA GLY A 310 -24.58 5.25 9.03
C GLY A 310 -23.05 5.12 9.12
N GLY A 311 -22.31 6.24 9.11
CA GLY A 311 -20.87 6.27 9.36
C GLY A 311 -20.54 6.38 10.85
N VAL A 312 -19.40 5.80 11.22
CA VAL A 312 -18.94 5.74 12.61
C VAL A 312 -17.49 6.22 12.71
N LEU A 313 -17.27 7.29 13.47
CA LEU A 313 -15.95 7.70 13.94
C LEU A 313 -15.73 7.14 15.35
N ILE A 314 -14.57 6.55 15.62
CA ILE A 314 -14.17 6.09 16.95
C ILE A 314 -12.87 6.81 17.32
N LEU A 315 -12.88 7.54 18.42
CA LEU A 315 -11.70 8.10 19.06
C LEU A 315 -11.38 7.24 20.28
N ASP A 316 -10.31 6.46 20.18
CA ASP A 316 -9.95 5.43 21.15
C ASP A 316 -8.82 5.91 22.07
N GLY A 317 -9.21 6.26 23.29
CA GLY A 317 -8.34 6.61 24.41
C GLY A 317 -8.20 5.50 25.45
N SER A 318 -8.56 4.25 25.12
CA SER A 318 -8.48 3.12 26.05
C SER A 318 -7.06 2.81 26.52
N THR A 319 -6.04 3.20 25.75
CA THR A 319 -4.62 3.02 26.08
C THR A 319 -4.05 4.12 26.97
N VAL A 320 -4.81 5.20 27.21
CA VAL A 320 -4.35 6.34 28.02
C VAL A 320 -4.31 5.94 29.49
N LYS A 321 -3.14 6.11 30.12
CA LYS A 321 -2.98 5.99 31.57
C LYS A 321 -3.40 7.30 32.25
N GLY A 322 -4.02 7.20 33.41
CA GLY A 322 -4.44 8.35 34.20
C GLY A 322 -5.94 8.61 34.16
N ASP A 323 -6.33 9.70 34.80
CA ASP A 323 -7.74 10.00 35.07
C ASP A 323 -8.40 10.89 34.01
N SER A 324 -7.61 11.41 33.05
CA SER A 324 -8.11 12.32 32.03
C SER A 324 -7.68 11.93 30.62
N VAL A 325 -8.63 12.02 29.68
CA VAL A 325 -8.40 11.83 28.24
C VAL A 325 -8.88 13.06 27.49
N THR A 326 -8.03 13.62 26.63
CA THR A 326 -8.40 14.75 25.76
C THR A 326 -8.23 14.37 24.30
N PHE A 327 -9.34 14.24 23.58
CA PHE A 327 -9.34 14.10 22.13
C PHE A 327 -9.31 15.48 21.46
N ARG A 328 -8.52 15.60 20.38
CA ARG A 328 -8.34 16.87 19.66
C ARG A 328 -8.65 16.65 18.19
N ILE A 329 -9.53 17.47 17.64
CA ILE A 329 -9.92 17.47 16.22
C ILE A 329 -9.90 18.93 15.72
N GLY A 330 -9.67 19.13 14.42
CA GLY A 330 -9.85 20.43 13.76
C GLY A 330 -11.33 20.83 13.73
N GLU A 331 -12.03 20.50 12.65
CA GLU A 331 -13.49 20.64 12.57
C GLU A 331 -14.16 19.26 12.61
N LEU A 332 -15.29 19.15 13.33
CA LEU A 332 -16.13 17.96 13.36
C LEU A 332 -17.55 18.31 12.91
N LYS A 333 -17.99 17.72 11.80
CA LYS A 333 -19.30 17.89 11.19
C LYS A 333 -20.08 16.59 11.31
N LEU A 334 -21.23 16.63 11.96
CA LEU A 334 -22.15 15.51 12.05
C LEU A 334 -23.30 15.71 11.06
N ASP A 335 -23.53 14.73 10.21
CA ASP A 335 -24.62 14.68 9.23
C ASP A 335 -25.40 13.37 9.40
N GLY A 336 -25.93 13.17 10.59
CA GLY A 336 -26.63 11.95 11.03
C GLY A 336 -25.72 10.81 11.51
N GLY A 337 -24.40 11.01 11.52
CA GLY A 337 -23.41 10.02 11.92
C GLY A 337 -23.20 9.87 13.43
N LYS A 338 -22.36 8.90 13.82
CA LYS A 338 -22.01 8.63 15.22
C LYS A 338 -20.53 8.81 15.50
N VAL A 339 -20.21 9.43 16.64
CA VAL A 339 -18.84 9.54 17.17
C VAL A 339 -18.76 8.80 18.49
N TRP A 340 -17.89 7.80 18.58
CA TRP A 340 -17.57 7.12 19.82
C TRP A 340 -16.32 7.70 20.44
N LEU A 341 -16.42 8.07 21.71
CA LEU A 341 -15.28 8.32 22.57
C LEU A 341 -15.12 7.08 23.44
N ILE A 342 -14.00 6.38 23.33
CA ILE A 342 -13.75 5.17 24.11
C ILE A 342 -12.65 5.45 25.11
N THR A 343 -12.90 5.18 26.40
CA THR A 343 -11.90 5.34 27.46
C THR A 343 -11.88 4.12 28.39
N ALA A 344 -10.75 3.89 29.04
CA ALA A 344 -10.62 2.86 30.07
C ALA A 344 -11.07 3.41 31.44
N ALA A 345 -10.11 3.73 32.32
CA ALA A 345 -10.38 4.14 33.70
C ALA A 345 -10.57 5.66 33.87
N ALA A 346 -10.43 6.45 32.80
CA ALA A 346 -10.48 7.91 32.88
C ALA A 346 -11.87 8.41 33.27
N THR A 347 -11.95 9.19 34.35
CA THR A 347 -13.20 9.80 34.80
C THR A 347 -13.43 11.19 34.18
N HIS A 348 -12.41 11.84 33.62
CA HIS A 348 -12.49 13.16 32.98
C HIS A 348 -12.24 13.07 31.47
N VAL A 349 -13.29 13.23 30.66
CA VAL A 349 -13.20 13.08 29.19
C VAL A 349 -13.47 14.41 28.50
N GLN A 350 -12.56 14.84 27.63
CA GLN A 350 -12.68 16.10 26.91
C GLN A 350 -12.56 15.90 25.41
N LEU A 351 -13.50 16.48 24.67
CA LEU A 351 -13.41 16.63 23.22
C LEU A 351 -13.12 18.10 22.89
N LYS A 352 -11.95 18.38 22.32
CA LYS A 352 -11.60 19.70 21.81
C LYS A 352 -11.72 19.70 20.30
N ALA A 353 -12.60 20.54 19.77
CA ALA A 353 -12.67 20.87 18.36
C ALA A 353 -12.48 22.38 18.18
N LYS A 354 -12.04 22.83 17.00
CA LYS A 354 -12.22 24.24 16.60
C LYS A 354 -13.71 24.54 16.42
N SER A 355 -14.41 23.63 15.74
CA SER A 355 -15.87 23.65 15.67
C SER A 355 -16.47 22.24 15.69
N LEU A 356 -17.63 22.09 16.32
CA LEU A 356 -18.48 20.92 16.32
C LEU A 356 -19.88 21.32 15.85
N ARG A 357 -20.31 20.85 14.69
CA ARG A 357 -21.55 21.32 14.07
C ARG A 357 -22.41 20.20 13.47
N GLY A 358 -23.72 20.41 13.40
CA GLY A 358 -24.66 19.58 12.64
C GLY A 358 -25.57 18.72 13.52
N GLU A 359 -26.00 17.58 13.00
CA GLU A 359 -26.93 16.66 13.68
C GLU A 359 -26.31 15.26 13.81
N GLY A 360 -26.42 14.64 14.97
CA GLY A 360 -25.87 13.29 15.18
C GLY A 360 -25.76 12.89 16.65
N THR A 361 -24.96 11.85 16.92
CA THR A 361 -24.79 11.30 18.27
C THR A 361 -23.33 11.19 18.64
N ILE A 362 -22.99 11.65 19.86
CA ILE A 362 -21.72 11.34 20.51
C ILE A 362 -21.98 10.30 21.60
N CYS A 363 -21.33 9.15 21.48
CA CYS A 363 -21.42 8.06 22.45
C CYS A 363 -20.11 8.00 23.25
N LEU A 364 -20.18 8.08 24.57
CA LEU A 364 -19.06 7.80 25.45
C LEU A 364 -19.17 6.37 25.99
N GLN A 365 -18.18 5.53 25.68
CA GLN A 365 -18.02 4.21 26.29
C GLN A 365 -16.85 4.25 27.28
N THR A 366 -17.12 3.92 28.54
CA THR A 366 -16.10 3.96 29.59
C THR A 366 -16.14 2.74 30.51
N SER A 367 -14.99 2.41 31.11
CA SER A 367 -14.87 1.42 32.19
C SER A 367 -14.65 2.07 33.56
N ALA A 368 -14.75 3.40 33.66
CA ALA A 368 -14.65 4.12 34.92
C ALA A 368 -15.75 3.70 35.90
N LYS A 369 -15.39 3.47 37.17
CA LYS A 369 -16.35 3.06 38.22
C LYS A 369 -17.38 4.14 38.55
N GLU A 370 -16.98 5.40 38.43
CA GLU A 370 -17.82 6.57 38.65
C GLU A 370 -17.52 7.58 37.53
N ILE A 371 -18.49 7.83 36.65
CA ILE A 371 -18.42 8.91 35.67
C ILE A 371 -19.63 9.82 35.88
N SER A 372 -19.39 11.11 36.05
CA SER A 372 -20.44 12.12 36.08
C SER A 372 -20.58 12.71 34.67
N PRO A 373 -21.79 12.99 34.17
CA PRO A 373 -21.94 13.79 32.95
C PRO A 373 -21.14 15.10 33.00
N ASP A 374 -21.00 15.72 34.17
CA ASP A 374 -20.26 16.98 34.34
C ASP A 374 -18.75 16.85 34.10
N SER A 375 -18.19 15.64 34.12
CA SER A 375 -16.78 15.39 33.82
C SER A 375 -16.50 15.24 32.32
N ILE A 376 -17.54 15.38 31.49
CA ILE A 376 -17.47 15.41 30.03
C ILE A 376 -17.56 16.87 29.57
N SER A 377 -16.58 17.32 28.80
CA SER A 377 -16.60 18.69 28.27
C SER A 377 -16.28 18.74 26.78
N VAL A 378 -17.01 19.62 26.08
CA VAL A 378 -16.72 19.99 24.69
C VAL A 378 -16.19 21.41 24.69
N LYS A 379 -15.09 21.65 23.97
CA LYS A 379 -14.54 23.00 23.74
C LYS A 379 -14.47 23.28 22.25
N GLY A 380 -14.74 24.53 21.86
CA GLY A 380 -14.81 24.97 20.47
C GLY A 380 -16.14 25.63 20.14
N GLU A 381 -16.32 26.08 18.90
CA GLU A 381 -17.61 26.60 18.43
C GLU A 381 -18.61 25.44 18.28
N VAL A 382 -19.72 25.44 19.04
CA VAL A 382 -20.71 24.35 19.01
C VAL A 382 -22.06 24.84 18.45
N SER A 383 -22.66 24.10 17.52
CA SER A 383 -24.00 24.41 16.99
C SER A 383 -24.72 23.20 16.39
N GLY A 384 -26.04 23.12 16.52
CA GLY A 384 -26.86 22.05 15.92
C GLY A 384 -27.52 21.16 16.97
N ASP A 385 -28.11 20.04 16.54
CA ASP A 385 -28.81 19.09 17.42
C ASP A 385 -27.97 17.83 17.64
N ILE A 386 -27.20 17.83 18.73
CA ILE A 386 -26.23 16.77 19.02
C ILE A 386 -26.63 16.06 20.30
N HIS A 387 -27.01 14.80 20.14
CA HIS A 387 -27.37 13.91 21.23
C HIS A 387 -26.12 13.29 21.85
N VAL A 388 -26.17 13.00 23.14
CA VAL A 388 -25.08 12.39 23.89
C VAL A 388 -25.59 11.18 24.67
N GLU A 389 -24.89 10.06 24.49
CA GLU A 389 -25.14 8.80 25.19
C GLU A 389 -23.91 8.42 26.01
N ILE A 390 -24.09 8.00 27.26
CA ILE A 390 -23.02 7.52 28.12
C ILE A 390 -23.31 6.07 28.47
N THR A 391 -22.37 5.18 28.17
CA THR A 391 -22.49 3.74 28.41
C THR A 391 -21.28 3.17 29.15
N ASP A 392 -21.53 2.11 29.91
CA ASP A 392 -20.44 1.31 30.48
C ASP A 392 -19.74 0.44 29.42
N ALA A 393 -18.73 -0.33 29.84
CA ALA A 393 -17.97 -1.22 28.96
C ALA A 393 -18.82 -2.32 28.29
N SER A 394 -19.99 -2.65 28.87
CA SER A 394 -20.96 -3.59 28.31
C SER A 394 -22.03 -2.91 27.43
N ARG A 395 -21.82 -1.62 27.12
CA ARG A 395 -22.71 -0.76 26.33
C ARG A 395 -24.09 -0.56 26.96
N GLN A 396 -24.20 -0.68 28.29
CA GLN A 396 -25.42 -0.35 29.00
C GLN A 396 -25.43 1.14 29.36
N PRO A 397 -26.57 1.85 29.17
CA PRO A 397 -26.68 3.27 29.53
C PRO A 397 -26.38 3.51 31.02
N VAL A 398 -25.52 4.49 31.30
CA VAL A 398 -25.18 4.91 32.68
C VAL A 398 -26.11 6.02 33.17
N CYS A 399 -26.67 6.81 32.24
CA CYS A 399 -27.61 7.88 32.53
C CYS A 399 -28.72 7.96 31.47
N SER A 400 -29.74 8.79 31.73
CA SER A 400 -30.75 9.16 30.73
C SER A 400 -30.12 9.89 29.54
N ALA A 401 -30.83 9.94 28.41
CA ALA A 401 -30.39 10.66 27.21
C ALA A 401 -30.03 12.13 27.51
N LEU A 402 -28.93 12.58 26.94
CA LEU A 402 -28.42 13.94 27.08
C LEU A 402 -28.33 14.62 25.71
N LYS A 403 -28.20 15.94 25.71
CA LYS A 403 -27.85 16.73 24.52
C LYS A 403 -26.81 17.79 24.87
N LEU A 404 -26.03 18.19 23.87
CA LEU A 404 -25.14 19.34 24.00
C LEU A 404 -25.95 20.63 23.89
N GLN A 405 -25.88 21.45 24.94
CA GLN A 405 -26.35 22.82 24.92
C GLN A 405 -25.15 23.75 24.75
N PRO A 406 -25.02 24.46 23.62
CA PRO A 406 -23.97 25.46 23.45
C PRO A 406 -24.01 26.51 24.57
N ASP A 407 -22.84 26.92 25.03
CA ASP A 407 -22.69 27.97 26.03
C ASP A 407 -23.10 29.35 25.45
N GLU A 408 -23.36 30.35 26.30
CA GLU A 408 -23.90 31.66 25.87
C GLU A 408 -23.00 32.39 24.86
N ASP A 409 -21.68 32.23 24.98
CA ASP A 409 -20.69 32.79 24.07
C ASP A 409 -20.46 31.93 22.81
N GLY A 410 -21.11 30.77 22.73
CA GLY A 410 -20.96 29.78 21.66
C GLY A 410 -19.66 28.98 21.71
N ILE A 411 -18.82 29.19 22.73
CA ILE A 411 -17.50 28.54 22.88
C ILE A 411 -17.57 27.50 23.99
N GLY A 412 -17.87 26.26 23.60
CA GLY A 412 -18.10 25.15 24.49
C GLY A 412 -19.56 24.71 24.50
N ALA A 413 -19.82 23.64 25.23
CA ALA A 413 -21.17 23.17 25.48
C ALA A 413 -21.24 22.41 26.80
N THR A 414 -22.39 22.52 27.45
CA THR A 414 -22.74 21.76 28.65
C THR A 414 -23.75 20.66 28.32
N LEU A 415 -23.69 19.55 29.05
CA LEU A 415 -24.67 18.49 28.91
C LEU A 415 -25.98 18.88 29.63
N ARG A 416 -27.09 18.70 28.93
CA ARG A 416 -28.45 18.88 29.47
C ARG A 416 -29.27 17.62 29.21
N PRO A 417 -30.29 17.33 30.05
CA PRO A 417 -31.30 16.33 29.70
C PRO A 417 -31.87 16.63 28.30
N ALA A 418 -31.96 15.59 27.46
CA ALA A 418 -32.43 15.70 26.09
C ALA A 418 -33.88 16.18 26.01
#